data_AF-A0AAV5USW6-F1
#
_entry.id   AF-A0AAV5USW6-F1
#
_cell.length_a   1.000
_cell.length_b   1.000
_cell.length_c   1.000
_cell.angle_alpha   90.00
_cell.angle_beta   90.00
_cell.angle_gamma   90.00
#
_symmetry.space_group_name_H-M   'P 1'
#
loop_
_entity.id
_entity.type
_entity.pdbx_description
1 polymer ?
#
loop_
_entity_poly.entity_id
_entity_poly.type
_entity_poly.pdbx_seq_one_letter_code
_entity_poly.pdbx_strand_id
1 'polypeptide(L)'
;EMERTSSSSLLIEEENSNRPGFFRRILNIFDEDETHELDDIQPVSFLQLFRFASRKELFVIVIASIISLLAGFISPIRMFIVGKITTIYVEEKAPLDNDKFLWSVWTWSSLNGIGFIITFIIEFIQHYLHMWATERIMKRCRSTFVDSILSRDSSDIKLSTGELSNRLNSYIDRMRDGI
;
A
#
# COMPACT_ATOMS: atom_id res chain seq x y z
N GLU A 1 -41.78 43.67 4.04
CA GLU A 1 -41.01 44.13 2.86
C GLU A 1 -39.85 45.01 3.31
N MET A 2 -38.58 44.62 3.11
CA MET A 2 -37.77 44.78 1.88
C MET A 2 -37.30 46.24 1.72
N GLU A 3 -36.03 46.63 1.60
CA GLU A 3 -34.77 45.95 1.27
C GLU A 3 -33.61 46.78 1.85
N ARG A 4 -32.65 46.11 2.50
CA ARG A 4 -31.29 46.59 2.74
C ARG A 4 -30.36 45.58 2.10
N THR A 5 -29.98 45.75 0.84
CA THR A 5 -28.81 45.09 0.22
C THR A 5 -28.54 45.66 -1.18
N SER A 6 -28.62 46.98 -1.35
CA SER A 6 -28.07 47.65 -2.52
C SER A 6 -26.91 48.51 -2.05
N SER A 7 -25.72 47.92 -1.98
CA SER A 7 -24.43 48.59 -2.08
C SER A 7 -23.32 47.56 -1.99
N SER A 8 -22.45 47.63 -3.00
CA SER A 8 -21.08 47.10 -2.98
C SER A 8 -20.97 45.64 -3.41
N SER A 9 -21.05 45.33 -4.71
CA SER A 9 -19.88 45.35 -5.60
C SER A 9 -18.64 44.73 -4.97
N LEU A 10 -18.29 43.52 -5.43
CA LEU A 10 -16.98 42.86 -5.46
C LEU A 10 -17.30 41.36 -5.59
N LEU A 11 -17.70 40.87 -6.77
CA LEU A 11 -16.76 40.48 -7.82
C LEU A 11 -15.46 39.86 -7.28
N ILE A 12 -15.60 38.84 -6.43
CA ILE A 12 -14.69 37.70 -6.47
C ILE A 12 -15.52 36.51 -6.90
N GLU A 13 -15.62 36.40 -8.22
CA GLU A 13 -15.77 35.14 -8.91
C GLU A 13 -14.58 34.27 -8.53
N GLU A 14 -14.64 33.59 -7.38
CA GLU A 14 -13.71 32.50 -7.08
C GLU A 14 -14.23 31.25 -7.76
N GLU A 15 -13.73 31.09 -8.98
CA GLU A 15 -13.54 29.86 -9.73
C GLU A 15 -13.53 28.61 -8.82
N ASN A 16 -14.71 28.01 -8.66
CA ASN A 16 -14.89 26.71 -8.05
C ASN A 16 -14.30 25.63 -8.98
N SER A 17 -12.97 25.49 -8.95
CA SER A 17 -12.23 24.37 -9.52
C SER A 17 -12.46 23.11 -8.67
N ASN A 18 -13.71 22.68 -8.54
CA ASN A 18 -14.06 21.33 -8.11
C ASN A 18 -14.16 20.42 -9.34
N ARG A 19 -13.01 20.14 -9.96
CA ARG A 19 -12.88 18.90 -10.73
C ARG A 19 -12.56 17.80 -9.71
N PRO A 20 -13.41 16.81 -9.47
CA PRO A 20 -13.02 15.68 -8.63
C PRO A 20 -11.84 15.01 -9.35
N GLY A 21 -10.65 15.12 -8.76
CA GLY A 21 -9.46 14.47 -9.29
C GLY A 21 -9.74 12.99 -9.50
N PHE A 22 -9.19 12.43 -10.58
CA PHE A 22 -9.27 11.00 -10.89
C PHE A 22 -8.98 10.12 -9.66
N PHE A 23 -8.08 10.56 -8.78
CA PHE A 23 -7.79 9.96 -7.48
C PHE A 23 -8.98 9.88 -6.53
N ARG A 24 -9.82 10.91 -6.42
CA ARG A 24 -11.01 10.89 -5.53
C ARG A 24 -12.06 9.92 -6.04
N ARG A 25 -12.16 9.77 -7.37
CA ARG A 25 -13.09 8.84 -8.02
C ARG A 25 -12.63 7.39 -7.89
N ILE A 26 -11.32 7.16 -7.94
CA ILE A 26 -10.71 5.86 -7.63
C ILE A 26 -10.88 5.52 -6.14
N LEU A 27 -10.61 6.48 -5.25
CA LEU A 27 -10.80 6.31 -3.80
C LEU A 27 -12.24 5.91 -3.46
N ASN A 28 -13.23 6.60 -4.03
CA ASN A 28 -14.64 6.28 -3.81
C ASN A 28 -15.06 4.87 -4.28
N ILE A 29 -14.33 4.27 -5.22
CA ILE A 29 -14.59 2.90 -5.70
C ILE A 29 -13.98 1.87 -4.74
N PHE A 30 -12.89 2.20 -4.04
CA PHE A 30 -12.27 1.34 -3.04
C PHE A 30 -12.89 1.48 -1.64
N ASP A 31 -13.62 2.58 -1.39
CA ASP A 31 -14.25 2.89 -0.10
C ASP A 31 -15.64 2.24 0.09
N GLU A 32 -16.14 1.50 -0.92
CA GLU A 32 -17.52 0.99 -0.95
C GLU A 32 -17.74 -0.28 -0.12
N ASP A 33 -16.70 -0.87 0.50
CA ASP A 33 -16.77 -2.18 1.19
C ASP A 33 -16.60 -2.18 2.74
N GLU A 34 -16.39 -1.05 3.43
CA GLU A 34 -16.16 -1.03 4.91
C GLU A 34 -17.08 -0.10 5.75
N THR A 35 -18.29 0.23 5.29
CA THR A 35 -19.10 1.32 5.87
C THR A 35 -20.05 0.95 7.02
N HIS A 36 -19.63 0.23 8.06
CA HIS A 36 -20.51 0.04 9.24
C HIS A 36 -19.95 0.40 10.63
N GLU A 37 -18.71 0.89 10.79
CA GLU A 37 -18.22 1.39 12.09
C GLU A 37 -17.35 2.67 12.04
N LEU A 38 -17.24 3.33 10.88
CA LEU A 38 -16.22 4.38 10.66
C LEU A 38 -16.74 5.84 10.71
N ASP A 39 -18.03 6.07 10.95
CA ASP A 39 -18.65 7.39 10.78
C ASP A 39 -18.23 8.49 11.76
N ASP A 40 -17.41 8.20 12.79
CA ASP A 40 -17.08 9.18 13.83
C ASP A 40 -15.57 9.43 14.05
N ILE A 41 -14.71 8.90 13.16
CA ILE A 41 -13.25 9.07 13.27
C ILE A 41 -12.75 9.98 12.16
N GLN A 42 -12.29 11.18 12.52
CA GLN A 42 -11.67 12.09 11.55
C GLN A 42 -10.42 11.41 10.93
N PRO A 43 -10.35 11.30 9.59
CA PRO A 43 -9.22 10.68 8.93
C PRO A 43 -7.95 11.51 9.19
N VAL A 44 -6.92 10.85 9.74
CA VAL A 44 -5.61 11.47 9.92
C VAL A 44 -4.82 11.41 8.61
N SER A 45 -3.94 12.39 8.40
CA SER A 45 -3.04 12.36 7.24
C SER A 45 -2.13 11.12 7.30
N PHE A 46 -1.89 10.48 6.16
CA PHE A 46 -1.01 9.30 6.05
C PHE A 46 0.38 9.53 6.66
N LEU A 47 0.93 10.74 6.53
CA LEU A 47 2.23 11.10 7.11
C LEU A 47 2.20 11.16 8.64
N GLN A 48 1.03 11.44 9.22
CA GLN A 48 0.83 11.49 10.66
C GLN A 48 0.82 10.08 11.29
N LEU A 49 0.55 9.05 10.49
CA LEU A 49 0.69 7.63 10.88
C LEU A 49 2.15 7.28 11.20
N PHE A 50 3.09 7.84 10.44
CA PHE A 50 4.54 7.67 10.64
C PHE A 50 5.13 8.53 11.76
N ARG A 51 4.33 9.31 12.49
CA ARG A 51 4.82 10.15 13.60
C ARG A 51 5.53 9.34 14.69
N PHE A 52 5.13 8.07 14.86
CA PHE A 52 5.75 7.15 15.84
C PHE A 52 6.96 6.38 15.27
N ALA A 53 7.22 6.50 13.97
CA ALA A 53 8.34 5.82 13.33
C ALA A 53 9.68 6.53 13.65
N SER A 54 10.71 5.75 13.94
CA SER A 54 12.08 6.24 14.06
C SER A 54 12.67 6.50 12.67
N ARG A 55 13.64 7.41 12.58
CA ARG A 55 14.32 7.74 11.30
C ARG A 55 14.89 6.49 10.60
N LYS A 56 15.33 5.49 11.37
CA LYS A 56 15.83 4.21 10.83
C LYS A 56 14.72 3.38 10.18
N GLU A 57 13.56 3.28 10.84
CA GLU A 57 12.40 2.53 10.35
C GLU A 57 11.84 3.20 9.09
N LEU A 58 11.74 4.53 9.08
CA LEU A 58 11.33 5.30 7.90
C LEU A 58 12.28 5.10 6.71
N PHE A 59 13.59 5.08 6.95
CA PHE A 59 14.57 4.84 5.89
C PHE A 59 14.45 3.43 5.30
N VAL A 60 14.23 2.42 6.15
CA VAL A 60 14.01 1.03 5.70
C VAL A 60 12.75 0.91 4.86
N ILE A 61 11.64 1.54 5.28
CA ILE A 61 10.38 1.53 4.52
C ILE A 61 10.57 2.20 3.16
N VAL A 62 11.20 3.38 3.10
CA VAL A 62 11.44 4.07 1.82
C VAL A 62 12.27 3.21 0.86
N ILE A 63 13.32 2.55 1.36
CA ILE A 63 14.12 1.64 0.53
C ILE A 63 13.30 0.44 0.07
N ALA A 64 12.55 -0.19 0.97
CA ALA A 64 11.70 -1.33 0.65
C ALA A 64 10.63 -0.97 -0.39
N SER A 65 10.03 0.22 -0.29
CA SER A 65 9.07 0.74 -1.26
C SER A 65 9.70 0.97 -2.63
N ILE A 66 10.92 1.50 -2.70
CA ILE A 66 11.63 1.66 -3.98
C ILE A 66 11.93 0.30 -4.62
N ILE A 67 12.37 -0.68 -3.83
CA ILE A 67 12.63 -2.04 -4.31
C ILE A 67 11.32 -2.69 -4.77
N SER A 68 10.22 -2.50 -4.04
CA SER A 68 8.90 -3.01 -4.39
C SER A 68 8.39 -2.43 -5.72
N LEU A 69 8.60 -1.13 -5.95
CA LEU A 69 8.29 -0.49 -7.24
C LEU A 69 9.09 -1.15 -8.38
N LEU A 70 10.39 -1.36 -8.19
CA LEU A 70 11.22 -2.05 -9.18
C LEU A 70 10.77 -3.49 -9.41
N ALA A 71 10.43 -4.23 -8.34
CA ALA A 71 9.90 -5.58 -8.42
C ALA A 71 8.57 -5.64 -9.20
N GLY A 72 7.72 -4.63 -9.05
CA GLY A 72 6.51 -4.46 -9.86
C GLY A 72 6.80 -4.41 -11.36
N PHE A 73 7.86 -3.73 -11.79
CA PHE A 73 8.29 -3.68 -13.20
C PHE A 73 8.90 -4.99 -13.71
N ILE A 74 9.39 -5.85 -12.83
CA ILE A 74 9.92 -7.17 -13.22
C ILE A 74 8.78 -8.08 -13.69
N SER A 75 7.56 -7.93 -13.15
CA SER A 75 6.40 -8.74 -13.53
C SER A 75 6.08 -8.72 -15.04
N PRO A 76 5.89 -7.56 -15.71
CA PRO A 76 5.67 -7.52 -17.15
C PRO A 76 6.88 -8.00 -17.96
N ILE A 77 8.12 -7.79 -17.48
CA ILE A 77 9.33 -8.29 -18.13
C ILE A 77 9.35 -9.83 -18.13
N ARG A 78 8.98 -10.46 -17.00
CA ARG A 78 8.85 -11.92 -16.90
C ARG A 78 7.78 -12.45 -17.86
N MET A 79 6.64 -11.78 -17.95
CA MET A 79 5.57 -12.11 -18.89
C MET A 79 6.07 -12.09 -20.35
N PHE A 80 6.88 -11.09 -20.72
CA PHE A 80 7.46 -10.98 -22.06
C PHE A 80 8.38 -12.16 -22.41
N ILE A 81 9.22 -12.60 -21.47
CA ILE A 81 10.12 -13.75 -21.66
C ILE A 81 9.32 -15.03 -21.89
N VAL A 82 8.28 -15.26 -21.09
CA VAL A 82 7.38 -16.41 -21.28
C VAL A 82 6.69 -16.34 -22.65
N GLY A 83 6.22 -15.15 -23.04
CA GLY A 83 5.64 -14.92 -24.37
C GLY A 83 6.58 -15.31 -25.50
N LYS A 84 7.88 -14.99 -25.40
CA LYS A 84 8.89 -15.40 -26.39
C LYS A 84 9.05 -16.91 -26.48
N ILE A 85 9.07 -17.61 -25.34
CA ILE A 85 9.13 -19.07 -25.30
C ILE A 85 7.88 -19.65 -25.99
N THR A 86 6.70 -19.12 -25.70
CA THR A 86 5.45 -19.53 -26.36
C THR A 86 5.47 -19.29 -27.86
N THR A 87 5.97 -18.14 -28.33
CA THR A 87 6.07 -17.86 -29.78
C THR A 87 6.95 -18.88 -30.49
N ILE A 88 8.13 -19.19 -29.93
CA ILE A 88 9.04 -20.22 -30.48
C ILE A 88 8.32 -21.58 -30.57
N TYR A 89 7.53 -21.92 -29.56
CA TYR A 89 6.77 -23.17 -29.51
C TYR A 89 5.65 -23.25 -30.55
N VAL A 90 5.01 -22.11 -30.89
CA VAL A 90 3.91 -22.04 -31.85
C VAL A 90 4.39 -21.96 -33.30
N GLU A 91 5.53 -21.33 -33.55
CA GLU A 91 6.07 -21.12 -34.89
C GLU A 91 6.74 -22.39 -35.46
N GLU A 92 7.26 -23.25 -34.59
CA GLU A 92 7.91 -24.50 -34.98
C GLU A 92 6.87 -25.59 -35.35
N LYS A 93 6.64 -25.79 -36.65
CA LYS A 93 5.66 -26.77 -37.18
C LYS A 93 6.17 -28.21 -37.24
N ALA A 94 7.49 -28.43 -37.14
CA ALA A 94 8.13 -29.75 -37.19
C ALA A 94 9.25 -29.86 -36.13
N PRO A 95 8.91 -30.09 -34.86
CA PRO A 95 9.86 -30.07 -33.74
C PRO A 95 10.78 -31.30 -33.66
N LEU A 96 10.56 -32.32 -34.50
CA LEU A 96 11.36 -33.55 -34.50
C LEU A 96 12.70 -33.29 -35.19
N ASP A 97 13.80 -33.47 -34.45
CA ASP A 97 15.19 -33.38 -34.93
C ASP A 97 15.71 -31.96 -35.26
N ASN A 98 15.08 -30.92 -34.72
CA ASN A 98 15.55 -29.54 -34.86
C ASN A 98 16.38 -29.10 -33.63
N ASP A 99 17.69 -29.32 -33.69
CA ASP A 99 18.64 -28.93 -32.64
C ASP A 99 18.61 -27.42 -32.33
N LYS A 100 18.32 -26.58 -33.32
CA LYS A 100 18.26 -25.11 -33.15
C LYS A 100 17.06 -24.70 -32.30
N PHE A 101 15.93 -25.37 -32.49
CA PHE A 101 14.73 -25.18 -31.67
C PHE A 101 14.99 -25.62 -30.22
N LEU A 102 15.53 -26.83 -30.04
CA LEU A 102 15.83 -27.36 -28.71
C LEU A 102 16.81 -26.48 -27.94
N TRP A 103 17.88 -26.01 -28.60
CA TRP A 103 18.86 -25.12 -27.98
C TRP A 103 18.24 -23.77 -27.60
N SER A 104 17.43 -23.18 -28.49
CA SER A 104 16.76 -21.90 -28.22
C SER A 104 15.80 -22.00 -27.03
N VAL A 105 14.95 -23.02 -26.99
CA VAL A 105 14.02 -23.25 -25.89
C VAL A 105 14.77 -23.50 -24.58
N TRP A 106 15.83 -24.31 -24.61
CA TRP A 106 16.66 -24.59 -23.44
C TRP A 106 17.29 -23.32 -22.86
N THR A 107 17.89 -22.47 -23.70
CA THR A 107 18.52 -21.22 -23.26
C THR A 107 17.50 -20.26 -22.62
N TRP A 108 16.36 -20.03 -23.26
CA TRP A 108 15.32 -19.14 -22.73
C TRP A 108 14.66 -19.69 -21.45
N SER A 109 14.44 -21.01 -21.39
CA SER A 109 13.88 -21.69 -20.21
C SER A 109 14.85 -21.64 -19.02
N SER A 110 16.13 -21.93 -19.25
CA SER A 110 17.16 -21.86 -18.20
C SER A 110 17.34 -20.43 -17.67
N LEU A 111 17.35 -19.42 -18.56
CA LEU A 111 17.40 -18.01 -18.18
C LEU A 111 16.21 -17.60 -17.31
N ASN A 112 15.00 -18.06 -17.67
CA ASN A 112 13.80 -17.78 -16.89
C ASN A 112 13.85 -18.42 -15.49
N GLY A 113 14.28 -19.68 -15.40
CA GLY A 113 14.41 -20.39 -14.11
C GLY A 113 15.43 -19.74 -13.17
N ILE A 114 16.60 -19.34 -13.69
CA ILE A 114 17.62 -18.62 -12.91
C ILE A 114 17.07 -17.25 -12.47
N GLY A 115 16.41 -16.53 -13.38
CA GLY A 115 15.78 -15.25 -13.09
C GLY A 115 14.74 -15.35 -11.98
N PHE A 116 13.91 -16.40 -11.99
CA PHE A 116 12.90 -16.65 -10.96
C PHE A 116 13.52 -16.76 -9.57
N ILE A 117 14.56 -17.58 -9.41
CA ILE A 117 15.25 -17.77 -8.12
C ILE A 117 15.82 -16.45 -7.59
N ILE A 118 16.48 -15.67 -8.45
CA ILE A 118 17.07 -14.38 -8.05
C ILE A 118 15.97 -13.41 -7.61
N THR A 119 14.91 -13.28 -8.41
CA THR A 119 13.81 -12.36 -8.08
C THR A 119 13.07 -12.79 -6.82
N PHE A 120 12.89 -14.09 -6.61
CA PHE A 120 12.28 -14.63 -5.40
C PHE A 120 13.06 -14.27 -4.13
N ILE A 121 14.39 -14.39 -4.17
CA ILE A 121 15.25 -14.02 -3.04
C ILE A 121 15.13 -12.51 -2.75
N ILE A 122 15.15 -11.66 -3.77
CA ILE A 122 15.04 -10.21 -3.62
C ILE A 122 13.67 -9.81 -3.05
N GLU A 123 12.59 -10.35 -3.61
CA GLU A 123 11.21 -10.11 -3.15
C GLU A 123 11.01 -10.59 -1.71
N PHE A 124 11.58 -11.75 -1.34
CA PHE A 124 11.53 -12.27 0.03
C PHE A 124 12.23 -11.33 1.02
N ILE A 125 13.43 -10.85 0.69
CA ILE A 125 14.17 -9.90 1.51
C ILE A 125 13.38 -8.58 1.63
N GLN A 126 12.88 -8.05 0.52
CA GLN A 126 12.08 -6.82 0.51
C GLN A 126 10.83 -6.94 1.40
N HIS A 127 10.10 -8.05 1.30
CA HIS A 127 8.91 -8.31 2.11
C HIS A 127 9.28 -8.43 3.60
N TYR A 128 10.35 -9.15 3.92
CA TYR A 128 10.85 -9.27 5.29
C TYR A 128 11.22 -7.91 5.90
N LEU A 129 11.90 -7.04 5.14
CA LEU A 129 12.28 -5.69 5.59
C LEU A 129 11.04 -4.82 5.84
N HIS A 130 10.04 -4.89 4.98
CA HIS A 130 8.77 -4.17 5.12
C HIS A 130 8.05 -4.62 6.40
N MET A 131 7.83 -5.92 6.56
CA MET A 131 7.18 -6.50 7.75
C MET A 131 7.92 -6.17 9.04
N TRP A 132 9.26 -6.26 9.03
CA TRP A 132 10.08 -5.91 10.19
C TRP A 132 9.90 -4.45 10.60
N ALA A 133 9.83 -3.53 9.64
CA ALA A 133 9.65 -2.11 9.93
C ALA A 133 8.24 -1.81 10.45
N THR A 134 7.20 -2.36 9.82
CA THR A 134 5.81 -2.18 10.22
C THR A 134 5.56 -2.69 11.64
N GLU A 135 6.03 -3.90 11.97
CA GLU A 135 5.88 -4.48 13.31
C GLU A 135 6.54 -3.62 14.40
N ARG A 136 7.68 -2.99 14.08
CA ARG A 136 8.39 -2.14 15.04
C ARG A 136 7.67 -0.82 15.29
N ILE A 137 7.09 -0.23 14.26
CA ILE A 137 6.25 0.98 14.36
C ILE A 137 4.98 0.65 15.16
N MET A 138 4.31 -0.45 14.85
CA MET A 138 3.10 -0.90 15.55
C MET A 138 3.35 -1.19 17.03
N LYS A 139 4.46 -1.85 17.36
CA LYS A 139 4.86 -2.08 18.75
C LYS A 139 5.03 -0.78 19.53
N ARG A 140 5.63 0.26 18.92
CA ARG A 140 5.80 1.56 19.57
C ARG A 140 4.46 2.28 19.72
N CYS A 141 3.61 2.25 18.70
CA CYS A 141 2.26 2.80 18.75
C CYS A 141 1.45 2.19 19.91
N ARG A 142 1.49 0.85 20.05
CA ARG A 142 0.82 0.13 21.15
C ARG A 142 1.28 0.57 22.53
N SER A 143 2.60 0.68 22.74
CA SER A 143 3.15 1.12 24.03
C SER A 143 2.69 2.53 24.37
N THR A 144 2.84 3.48 23.42
CA THR A 144 2.45 4.87 23.65
C THR A 144 0.96 5.04 23.88
N PHE A 145 0.12 4.23 23.21
CA PHE A 145 -1.32 4.22 23.46
C PHE A 145 -1.63 3.75 24.89
N VAL A 146 -1.07 2.61 25.31
CA VAL A 146 -1.29 2.08 26.66
C VAL A 146 -0.80 3.07 27.72
N ASP A 147 0.39 3.65 27.55
CA ASP A 147 0.94 4.65 28.46
C ASP A 147 0.01 5.88 28.56
N SER A 148 -0.53 6.35 27.44
CA SER A 148 -1.45 7.50 27.39
C SER A 148 -2.78 7.21 28.11
N ILE A 149 -3.32 6.00 27.94
CA ILE A 149 -4.55 5.58 28.63
C ILE A 149 -4.34 5.45 30.14
N LEU A 150 -3.22 4.86 30.57
CA LEU A 150 -2.92 4.66 31.99
C LEU A 150 -2.68 5.97 32.74
N SER A 151 -2.22 7.01 32.03
CA SER A 151 -2.04 8.35 32.60
C SER A 151 -3.34 9.17 32.72
N ARG A 152 -4.46 8.68 32.17
CA ARG A 152 -5.76 9.39 32.17
C ARG A 152 -6.56 9.08 33.43
N ASP A 153 -7.33 10.06 33.89
CA ASP A 153 -8.22 9.87 35.04
C ASP A 153 -9.30 8.83 34.74
N SER A 154 -9.61 7.98 35.74
CA SER A 154 -10.56 6.87 35.59
C SER A 154 -11.99 7.32 35.29
N SER A 155 -12.35 8.55 35.65
CA SER A 155 -13.66 9.16 35.34
C SER A 155 -13.84 9.47 33.85
N ASP A 156 -12.73 9.65 33.11
CA ASP A 156 -12.72 9.96 31.69
C ASP A 156 -12.67 8.68 30.82
N ILE A 157 -12.51 7.50 31.43
CA ILE A 157 -12.52 6.20 30.75
C ILE A 157 -13.89 5.56 30.96
N LYS A 158 -14.82 5.80 30.02
CA LYS A 158 -16.19 5.25 30.08
C LYS A 158 -16.32 3.82 29.53
N LEU A 159 -15.28 3.30 28.89
CA LEU A 159 -15.25 2.00 28.22
C LEU A 159 -14.75 0.90 29.17
N SER A 160 -15.28 -0.31 29.03
CA SER A 160 -14.75 -1.49 29.71
C SER A 160 -13.32 -1.80 29.25
N THR A 161 -12.48 -2.32 30.15
CA THR A 161 -11.08 -2.68 29.84
C THR A 161 -10.98 -3.73 28.73
N GLY A 162 -11.93 -4.68 28.68
CA GLY A 162 -11.99 -5.69 27.62
C GLY A 162 -12.36 -5.10 26.26
N GLU A 163 -13.31 -4.16 26.24
CA GLU A 163 -13.73 -3.47 25.02
C GLU A 163 -12.61 -2.57 24.48
N LEU A 164 -11.91 -1.85 25.37
CA LEU A 164 -10.77 -1.02 25.00
C LEU A 164 -9.62 -1.84 24.38
N SER A 165 -9.31 -3.01 24.97
CA SER A 165 -8.29 -3.92 24.44
C SER A 165 -8.64 -4.43 23.05
N ASN A 166 -9.91 -4.81 22.84
CA ASN A 166 -10.39 -5.26 21.54
C ASN A 166 -10.32 -4.16 20.49
N ARG A 167 -10.79 -2.95 20.81
CA ARG A 167 -10.71 -1.79 19.92
C ARG A 167 -9.26 -1.43 19.56
N LEU A 168 -8.36 -1.43 20.54
CA LEU A 168 -6.93 -1.17 20.32
C LEU A 168 -6.31 -2.19 19.37
N ASN A 169 -6.57 -3.48 19.58
CA ASN A 169 -6.03 -4.52 18.71
C ASN A 169 -6.57 -4.37 17.28
N SER A 170 -7.88 -4.14 17.13
CA SER A 170 -8.50 -3.91 15.82
C SER A 170 -7.90 -2.70 15.09
N TYR A 171 -7.69 -1.57 15.78
CA TYR A 171 -7.07 -0.39 15.16
C TYR A 171 -5.61 -0.60 14.82
N ILE A 172 -4.84 -1.31 15.65
CA ILE A 172 -3.44 -1.64 15.36
C ILE A 172 -3.35 -2.58 14.16
N ASP A 173 -4.21 -3.59 14.09
CA ASP A 173 -4.23 -4.52 12.97
C ASP A 173 -4.58 -3.78 11.67
N ARG A 174 -5.60 -2.91 11.68
CA ARG A 174 -5.93 -2.06 10.52
C ARG A 174 -4.80 -1.11 10.13
N MET A 175 -4.13 -0.48 11.10
CA MET A 175 -2.96 0.37 10.82
C MET A 175 -1.79 -0.44 10.26
N ARG A 176 -1.56 -1.67 10.76
CA ARG A 176 -0.53 -2.57 10.23
C ARG A 176 -0.82 -2.94 8.79
N ASP A 177 -2.07 -3.26 8.48
CA ASP A 177 -2.50 -3.66 7.13
C ASP A 177 -2.44 -2.48 6.15
N GLY A 178 -2.54 -1.24 6.65
CA GLY A 178 -2.45 -0.01 5.85
C GLY A 178 -1.04 0.53 5.57
N ILE A 179 0.02 -0.01 6.21
CA ILE A 179 1.43 0.42 6.03
C ILE A 179 2.20 -0.56 5.15
#